data_AF-A0A535VDF8-F1
#
_entry.id   AF-A0A535VDF8-F1
#
_cell.length_a   1.000
_cell.length_b   1.000
_cell.length_c   1.000
_cell.angle_alpha   90.00
_cell.angle_beta   90.00
_cell.angle_gamma   90.00
#
_symmetry.space_group_name_H-M   'P 1'
#
loop_
_entity.id
_entity.type
_entity.pdbx_description
1 polymer ?
#
loop_
_entity_poly.entity_id
_entity_poly.type
_entity_poly.pdbx_seq_one_letter_code
_entity_poly.pdbx_strand_id
1 'polypeptide(L)'
;MKVIFRSRDFASIEGIGYGFNNRRPAVQAWHYLGRVQHMKWEGWYECYWEGDELVWMVHGDERLFGLAAALKSKGIGVEVKQDNEASASTYGQDGCKEVFESHPSNEASASTYGQDGCKEV
;
A
#
# COMPACT_ATOMS: atom_id res chain seq x y z
N MET A 1 -1.63 -1.59 0.86
CA MET A 1 -2.11 -1.76 2.25
C MET A 1 -2.96 -3.02 2.33
N LYS A 2 -2.94 -3.77 3.45
CA LYS A 2 -3.86 -4.88 3.68
C LYS A 2 -4.50 -4.87 5.07
N VAL A 3 -5.78 -5.21 5.13
CA VAL A 3 -6.58 -5.33 6.35
C VAL A 3 -7.07 -6.77 6.48
N ILE A 4 -6.77 -7.42 7.60
CA ILE A 4 -7.04 -8.83 7.85
C ILE A 4 -7.98 -8.93 9.05
N PHE A 5 -9.05 -9.71 8.92
CA PHE A 5 -9.99 -9.95 10.01
C PHE A 5 -10.67 -11.31 9.87
N ARG A 6 -11.31 -11.77 10.94
CA ARG A 6 -12.00 -13.06 10.99
C ARG A 6 -13.51 -12.90 11.18
N SER A 7 -14.29 -13.81 10.62
CA SER A 7 -15.73 -13.90 10.83
C SER A 7 -16.19 -15.36 10.91
N ARG A 8 -17.39 -15.59 11.47
CA ARG A 8 -18.01 -16.92 11.52
C ARG A 8 -18.68 -17.32 10.22
N ASP A 9 -19.18 -16.33 9.49
CA ASP A 9 -19.94 -16.54 8.26
C ASP A 9 -19.80 -15.33 7.34
N PHE A 10 -20.26 -15.49 6.10
CA PHE A 10 -20.20 -14.46 5.08
C PHE A 10 -21.23 -13.34 5.29
N ALA A 11 -22.44 -13.69 5.74
CA ALA A 11 -23.54 -12.74 5.90
C ALA A 11 -23.23 -11.70 6.98
N SER A 12 -22.50 -12.12 8.02
CA SER A 12 -21.97 -11.25 9.06
C SER A 12 -21.10 -10.11 8.54
N ILE A 13 -20.53 -10.21 7.33
CA ILE A 13 -19.64 -9.19 6.75
C ILE A 13 -20.30 -8.48 5.56
N GLU A 14 -20.87 -9.24 4.62
CA GLU A 14 -21.56 -8.67 3.46
C GLU A 14 -22.80 -7.85 3.88
N GLY A 15 -23.47 -8.24 4.98
CA GLY A 15 -24.63 -7.54 5.53
C GLY A 15 -24.32 -6.28 6.36
N ILE A 16 -23.04 -5.95 6.61
CA ILE A 16 -22.68 -4.76 7.41
C ILE A 16 -22.86 -3.45 6.62
N GLY A 17 -22.90 -3.52 5.29
CA GLY A 17 -22.98 -2.32 4.44
C GLY A 17 -21.63 -1.64 4.19
N TYR A 18 -20.51 -2.34 4.40
CA TYR A 18 -19.16 -1.81 4.14
C TYR A 18 -18.68 -2.03 2.70
N GLY A 19 -19.57 -2.46 1.80
CA GLY A 19 -19.30 -2.53 0.36
C GLY A 19 -18.65 -3.82 -0.13
N PHE A 20 -18.66 -4.90 0.67
CA PHE A 20 -18.22 -6.23 0.22
C PHE A 20 -19.22 -6.78 -0.80
N ASN A 21 -18.77 -6.94 -2.04
CA ASN A 21 -19.59 -7.29 -3.19
C ASN A 21 -18.87 -8.24 -4.15
N ASN A 22 -19.64 -8.82 -5.08
CA ASN A 22 -19.13 -9.61 -6.20
C ASN A 22 -18.27 -10.81 -5.77
N ARG A 23 -18.63 -11.50 -4.68
CA ARG A 23 -17.96 -12.71 -4.21
C ARG A 23 -18.02 -13.81 -5.28
N ARG A 24 -16.86 -14.35 -5.64
CA ARG A 24 -16.69 -15.43 -6.63
C ARG A 24 -15.78 -16.50 -6.05
N PRO A 25 -15.97 -17.78 -6.39
CA PRO A 25 -15.00 -18.82 -6.05
C PRO A 25 -13.65 -18.51 -6.73
N ALA A 26 -12.56 -18.70 -5.99
CA ALA A 26 -11.21 -18.60 -6.50
C ALA A 26 -10.77 -19.94 -7.15
N VAL A 27 -9.52 -20.01 -7.60
CA VAL A 27 -8.94 -21.22 -8.20
C VAL A 27 -8.84 -22.36 -7.19
N GLN A 28 -8.63 -22.04 -5.91
CA GLN A 28 -8.53 -23.02 -4.83
C GLN A 28 -9.90 -23.28 -4.20
N ALA A 29 -10.14 -24.54 -3.81
CA ALA A 29 -11.38 -24.91 -3.12
C ALA A 29 -11.49 -24.12 -1.81
N TRP A 30 -12.70 -23.63 -1.50
CA TRP A 30 -13.00 -22.85 -0.29
C TRP A 30 -12.34 -21.48 -0.19
N HIS A 31 -11.68 -21.03 -1.26
CA HIS A 31 -11.18 -19.67 -1.39
C HIS A 31 -12.16 -18.87 -2.25
N TYR A 32 -12.37 -17.62 -1.87
CA TYR A 32 -13.27 -16.70 -2.52
C TYR A 32 -12.58 -15.35 -2.73
N LEU A 33 -12.96 -14.67 -3.81
CA LEU A 33 -12.44 -13.37 -4.19
C LEU A 33 -13.61 -12.43 -4.42
N GLY A 34 -13.45 -11.16 -4.10
CA GLY A 34 -14.47 -10.17 -4.35
C GLY A 34 -13.92 -8.75 -4.35
N ARG A 35 -14.83 -7.77 -4.33
CA ARG A 35 -14.50 -6.35 -4.30
C ARG A 35 -15.07 -5.68 -3.07
N VAL A 36 -14.32 -4.73 -2.54
CA VAL A 36 -14.83 -3.78 -1.56
C VAL A 36 -15.07 -2.47 -2.31
N GLN A 37 -16.32 -2.07 -2.45
CA GLN A 37 -16.73 -0.83 -3.11
C GLN A 37 -17.66 -0.05 -2.20
N HIS A 38 -17.14 1.01 -1.59
CA HIS A 38 -17.87 1.90 -0.71
C HIS A 38 -17.47 3.35 -1.02
N MET A 39 -18.32 4.33 -0.68
CA MET A 39 -18.01 5.75 -0.96
C MET A 39 -16.69 6.22 -0.34
N LYS A 40 -16.29 5.60 0.78
CA LYS A 40 -15.10 5.99 1.56
C LYS A 40 -13.85 5.17 1.24
N TRP A 41 -14.00 3.96 0.72
CA TRP A 41 -12.89 3.04 0.48
C TRP A 41 -13.21 2.09 -0.66
N GLU A 42 -12.18 1.73 -1.42
CA GLU A 42 -12.25 0.76 -2.49
C GLU A 42 -11.09 -0.22 -2.38
N GLY A 43 -11.30 -1.45 -2.85
CA GLY A 43 -10.28 -2.47 -2.91
C GLY A 43 -10.81 -3.78 -3.44
N TRP A 44 -9.97 -4.81 -3.34
CA TRP A 44 -10.37 -6.19 -3.56
C TRP A 44 -10.12 -6.98 -2.29
N TYR A 45 -10.82 -8.10 -2.13
CA TYR A 45 -10.60 -8.97 -0.99
C TYR A 45 -10.51 -10.42 -1.44
N GLU A 46 -9.74 -11.18 -0.67
CA GLU A 46 -9.75 -12.63 -0.68
C GLU A 46 -10.25 -13.12 0.67
N CYS A 47 -11.01 -14.19 0.69
CA CYS A 47 -11.36 -14.87 1.91
C CYS A 47 -11.37 -16.37 1.74
N TYR A 48 -11.00 -17.08 2.80
CA TYR A 48 -10.93 -18.54 2.81
C TYR A 48 -11.28 -19.09 4.19
N TRP A 49 -11.68 -20.36 4.22
CA TRP A 49 -11.95 -21.07 5.46
C TRP A 49 -10.65 -21.57 6.09
N GLU A 50 -10.41 -21.18 7.34
CA GLU A 50 -9.34 -21.67 8.20
C GLU A 50 -9.99 -22.42 9.37
N GLY A 51 -10.20 -23.73 9.18
CA GLY A 51 -10.99 -24.53 10.12
C GLY A 51 -12.47 -24.14 10.07
N ASP A 52 -12.99 -23.65 11.21
CA ASP A 52 -14.39 -23.19 11.36
C ASP A 52 -14.52 -21.65 11.25
N GLU A 53 -13.42 -20.94 11.01
CA GLU A 53 -13.41 -19.48 10.87
C GLU A 53 -13.15 -19.07 9.42
N LEU A 54 -13.78 -17.96 9.00
CA LEU A 54 -13.49 -17.33 7.73
C LEU A 54 -12.45 -16.23 7.92
N VAL A 55 -11.33 -16.32 7.21
CA VAL A 55 -10.30 -15.30 7.20
C VAL A 55 -10.53 -14.41 5.98
N TRP A 56 -10.59 -13.09 6.21
CA TRP A 56 -10.71 -12.08 5.16
C TRP A 56 -9.43 -11.28 5.07
N MET A 57 -8.95 -11.07 3.85
CA MET A 57 -7.83 -10.19 3.55
C MET A 57 -8.27 -9.18 2.51
N VAL A 58 -8.34 -7.91 2.91
CA VAL A 58 -8.75 -6.80 2.05
C VAL A 58 -7.51 -6.01 1.65
N HIS A 59 -7.32 -5.88 0.34
CA HIS A 59 -6.21 -5.19 -0.28
C HIS A 59 -6.68 -3.88 -0.93
N GLY A 60 -5.90 -2.83 -0.75
CA GLY A 60 -6.20 -1.51 -1.29
C GLY A 60 -5.26 -0.44 -0.75
N ASP A 61 -5.74 0.80 -0.73
CA ASP A 61 -5.00 2.00 -0.34
C ASP A 61 -5.15 2.34 1.15
N GLU A 62 -4.55 3.46 1.56
CA GLU A 62 -4.63 4.01 2.92
C GLU A 62 -6.06 4.21 3.45
N ARG A 63 -7.04 4.40 2.56
CA ARG A 63 -8.46 4.56 2.92
C ARG A 63 -9.04 3.34 3.64
N LEU A 64 -8.41 2.18 3.50
CA LEU A 64 -8.78 0.97 4.24
C LEU A 64 -8.55 1.10 5.76
N PHE A 65 -7.78 2.08 6.24
CA PHE A 65 -7.75 2.38 7.69
C PHE A 65 -9.14 2.74 8.22
N GLY A 66 -9.95 3.45 7.43
CA GLY A 66 -11.33 3.77 7.77
C GLY A 66 -12.20 2.52 7.87
N LEU A 67 -12.00 1.54 6.98
CA LEU A 67 -12.65 0.23 7.05
C LEU A 67 -12.23 -0.52 8.31
N ALA A 68 -10.94 -0.57 8.62
CA ALA A 68 -10.42 -1.23 9.82
C ALA A 68 -10.99 -0.62 11.11
N ALA A 69 -11.07 0.71 11.18
CA ALA A 69 -11.69 1.41 12.31
C ALA A 69 -13.20 1.10 12.42
N ALA A 70 -13.91 1.08 11.30
CA ALA A 70 -15.34 0.76 11.26
C ALA A 70 -15.62 -0.68 11.71
N LEU A 71 -14.79 -1.64 11.28
CA LEU A 71 -14.85 -3.04 11.71
C LEU A 71 -14.54 -3.18 13.21
N LYS A 72 -13.50 -2.52 13.72
CA LYS A 72 -13.18 -2.48 15.15
C LYS A 72 -14.34 -1.91 15.99
N SER A 73 -15.02 -0.86 15.50
CA SER A 73 -16.17 -0.29 16.20
C SER A 73 -17.35 -1.26 16.33
N LYS A 74 -17.46 -2.25 15.43
CA LYS A 74 -18.44 -3.33 15.50
C LYS A 74 -18.02 -4.50 16.40
N GLY A 75 -16.85 -4.42 17.03
CA GLY A 75 -16.31 -5.49 17.86
C GLY A 75 -15.61 -6.61 17.07
N ILE A 76 -15.28 -6.39 15.80
CA ILE A 76 -14.53 -7.35 14.98
C ILE A 76 -13.03 -7.12 15.23
N GLY A 77 -12.30 -8.20 15.51
CA GLY A 77 -10.84 -8.17 15.64
C GLY A 77 -10.20 -7.95 14.26
N VAL A 78 -9.45 -6.85 14.12
CA VAL A 78 -8.82 -6.45 12.85
C VAL A 78 -7.33 -6.23 13.03
N GLU A 79 -6.55 -6.88 12.18
CA GLU A 79 -5.12 -6.65 11.97
C GLU A 79 -4.93 -5.79 10.70
N VAL A 80 -4.08 -4.76 10.76
CA VAL A 80 -3.74 -3.93 9.60
C VAL A 80 -2.25 -4.09 9.34
N LYS A 81 -1.91 -4.49 8.12
CA LYS A 81 -0.52 -4.58 7.65
C LYS A 81 -0.31 -3.57 6.54
N GLN A 82 0.57 -2.62 6.78
CA GLN A 82 1.12 -1.80 5.71
C GLN A 82 2.12 -2.65 4.95
N ASP A 83 1.92 -2.76 3.64
CA ASP A 83 2.97 -3.20 2.74
C ASP A 83 3.95 -2.03 2.67
N ASN A 84 4.81 -1.95 3.68
CA ASN A 84 5.95 -1.07 3.64
C ASN A 84 6.97 -1.79 2.75
N GLU A 85 6.72 -1.80 1.44
CA GLU A 85 7.84 -1.88 0.52
C GLU A 85 8.71 -0.69 0.90
N ALA A 86 9.83 -1.02 1.53
CA ALA A 86 10.94 -0.14 1.71
C ALA A 86 11.32 0.38 0.32
N SER A 87 10.65 1.46 -0.07
CA SER A 87 11.21 2.47 -0.94
C SER A 87 12.39 3.01 -0.14
N ALA A 88 13.53 2.34 -0.25
CA ALA A 88 14.83 2.96 -0.11
C ALA A 88 14.90 4.04 -1.19
N SER A 89 14.25 5.15 -0.90
CA SER A 89 14.30 6.41 -1.63
C SER A 89 14.16 7.51 -0.58
N THR A 90 14.99 7.44 0.46
CA THR A 90 15.24 8.57 1.35
C THR A 90 16.01 9.63 0.56
N TYR A 91 15.30 10.40 -0.26
CA TYR A 91 15.69 11.77 -0.53
C TYR A 91 14.95 12.67 0.46
N GLY A 92 15.71 13.20 1.42
CA GLY A 92 15.39 14.39 2.21
C GLY A 92 14.31 14.24 3.28
N GLN A 93 14.70 14.23 4.55
CA GLN A 93 14.78 15.46 5.34
C GLN A 93 15.20 15.16 6.79
N ASP A 94 15.89 16.16 7.35
CA ASP A 94 16.18 16.42 8.76
C ASP A 94 17.53 15.95 9.32
N GLY A 95 18.38 16.94 9.58
CA GLY A 95 19.69 16.77 10.19
C GLY A 95 20.39 18.11 10.39
N CYS A 96 19.78 19.02 11.16
CA CYS A 96 20.52 20.15 11.72
C CYS A 96 21.61 19.62 12.66
N LYS A 97 22.88 19.69 12.23
CA LYS A 97 24.04 19.84 13.12
C LYS A 97 25.08 20.73 12.45
N GLU A 98 25.21 21.94 12.97
CA GLU A 98 26.38 22.78 12.81
C GLU A 98 27.61 22.09 13.44
N VAL A 99 28.70 21.90 12.68
CA VAL A 99 30.11 22.13 13.11
C VAL A 99 30.96 22.31 11.85
N PHE A 100 31.19 23.59 11.51
CA PHE A 100 32.45 24.28 11.17
C PHE A 100 33.60 23.62 10.36
N GLU A 101 34.30 24.52 9.64
CA GLU A 101 35.65 24.42 8.98
C GLU A 101 35.71 23.69 7.62
N SER A 102 36.23 24.25 6.51
CA SER A 102 36.86 25.54 6.18
C SER A 102 36.99 25.66 4.63
N HIS A 103 36.75 26.88 4.10
CA HIS A 103 37.30 27.64 2.93
C HIS A 103 38.03 26.91 1.74
N PRO A 104 38.32 27.58 0.59
CA PRO A 104 37.74 28.75 -0.09
C PRO A 104 37.58 28.59 -1.63
N SER A 105 37.04 29.64 -2.28
CA SER A 105 37.33 30.17 -3.63
C SER A 105 37.67 29.23 -4.79
N ASN A 106 36.89 29.26 -5.87
CA ASN A 106 37.29 30.00 -7.08
C ASN A 106 36.17 30.00 -8.14
N GLU A 107 35.93 31.21 -8.64
CA GLU A 107 35.24 31.57 -9.88
C GLU A 107 35.82 30.95 -11.18
N ALA A 108 35.08 31.20 -12.28
CA ALA A 108 35.37 30.97 -13.71
C ALA A 108 34.85 29.64 -14.30
N SER A 109 33.74 29.61 -15.06
CA SER A 109 33.49 30.13 -16.42
C SER A 109 34.22 29.40 -17.55
N ALA A 110 33.43 29.10 -18.59
CA ALA A 110 33.77 28.77 -19.97
C ALA A 110 34.26 27.34 -20.29
N SER A 111 33.44 26.62 -21.07
CA SER A 111 33.93 25.62 -22.01
C SER A 111 33.48 26.05 -23.41
N THR A 112 34.45 26.63 -24.12
CA THR A 112 34.41 27.09 -25.50
C THR A 112 35.09 26.02 -26.37
N TYR A 113 34.45 25.71 -27.49
CA TYR A 113 34.99 25.14 -28.74
C TYR A 113 35.59 23.73 -28.80
N GLY A 114 35.22 23.03 -29.87
CA GLY A 114 36.12 22.07 -30.55
C GLY A 114 35.45 20.79 -31.05
N GLN A 115 34.48 20.87 -31.96
CA GLN A 115 34.17 19.73 -32.83
C GLN A 115 35.09 19.76 -34.05
N ASP A 116 36.08 18.88 -34.05
CA ASP A 116 36.90 18.44 -35.17
C ASP A 116 37.15 16.95 -34.87
N GLY A 117 36.94 15.95 -35.70
CA GLY A 117 36.69 15.80 -37.12
C GLY A 117 37.09 14.35 -37.40
N CYS A 118 36.13 13.46 -37.71
CA CYS A 118 36.44 12.08 -38.13
C CYS A 118 35.53 11.68 -39.28
N LYS A 119 36.09 11.85 -40.48
CA LYS A 119 35.75 11.23 -41.77
C LYS A 119 36.67 9.99 -41.85
N GLU A 120 36.27 8.81 -42.29
CA GLU A 120 36.02 8.36 -43.66
C GLU A 120 35.56 6.89 -43.58
N VAL A 121 34.51 6.53 -44.34
CA VAL A 121 34.48 5.63 -45.52
C VAL A 121 34.81 4.16 -45.26
#